data_AF-A0A3M1E4V3-F1
#
_entry.id   AF-A0A3M1E4V3-F1
#
_cell.length_a   1.000
_cell.length_b   1.000
_cell.length_c   1.000
_cell.angle_alpha   90.00
_cell.angle_beta   90.00
_cell.angle_gamma   90.00
#
_symmetry.space_group_name_H-M   'P 1'
#
loop_
_entity.id
_entity.type
_entity.pdbx_description
1 polymer ?
#
loop_
_entity_poly.entity_id
_entity_poly.type
_entity_poly.pdbx_seq_one_letter_code
_entity_poly.pdbx_strand_id
1 'polypeptide(L)'
;MVWSATGSLTPAWAARQASDKEDRTTAEHLSAAFEAVAERIEPSVVNISSARRIQVAQGMQRVPDPFFDSPLREFFGDEFFRRFFPTPPPRRGYVQQSLGTGVIVSKDGYILTNHHVVKDADEVVVRLSDDRIFDAKIVGTDPRTDVAVVKIDADDLVPAELGDSDAVRIGQWVVAVGNPFGLSNT
;
A
#
# COMPACT_ATOMS: atom_id res chain seq x y z
N MET A 1 6.06 74.98 7.34
CA MET A 1 6.80 73.71 7.44
C MET A 1 5.80 72.61 7.13
N VAL A 2 5.85 72.04 5.94
CA VAL A 2 4.87 71.07 5.42
C VAL A 2 5.35 69.67 5.77
N TRP A 3 4.50 68.85 6.39
CA TRP A 3 4.69 67.40 6.49
C TRP A 3 3.68 66.74 5.54
N SER A 4 4.15 66.04 4.50
CA SER A 4 3.34 65.06 3.79
C SER A 4 3.79 63.67 4.24
N ALA A 5 2.86 62.92 4.82
CA ALA A 5 3.02 61.48 5.04
C ALA A 5 2.03 60.79 4.10
N THR A 6 2.47 60.51 2.87
CA THR A 6 1.73 59.62 1.96
C THR A 6 2.08 58.18 2.30
N GLY A 7 1.32 57.60 3.24
CA GLY A 7 1.33 56.16 3.47
C GLY A 7 0.53 55.47 2.37
N SER A 8 1.21 54.76 1.48
CA SER A 8 0.57 53.93 0.46
C SER A 8 -0.11 52.73 1.13
N LEU A 9 -1.43 52.75 1.26
CA LEU A 9 -2.21 51.60 1.68
C LEU A 9 -2.35 50.64 0.49
N THR A 10 -1.74 49.46 0.58
CA THR A 10 -1.97 48.37 -0.38
C THR A 10 -3.44 47.97 -0.34
N PRO A 11 -4.14 47.92 -1.48
CA PRO A 11 -5.56 47.59 -1.50
C PRO A 11 -5.77 46.11 -1.17
N ALA A 12 -6.84 45.82 -0.41
CA ALA A 12 -7.13 44.48 0.13
C ALA A 12 -7.24 43.38 -0.94
N TRP A 13 -7.61 43.71 -2.18
CA TRP A 13 -7.67 42.76 -3.29
C TRP A 13 -6.29 42.30 -3.77
N ALA A 14 -5.27 43.15 -3.66
CA ALA A 14 -3.89 42.79 -4.03
C ALA A 14 -3.27 41.86 -2.98
N ALA A 15 -3.56 42.07 -1.70
CA ALA A 15 -3.17 41.17 -0.61
C ALA A 15 -3.83 39.79 -0.76
N ARG A 16 -5.11 39.75 -1.17
CA ARG A 16 -5.84 38.50 -1.42
C ARG A 16 -5.30 37.73 -2.63
N GLN A 17 -4.98 38.42 -3.73
CA GLN A 17 -4.32 37.80 -4.89
C GLN A 17 -2.91 37.28 -4.60
N ALA A 18 -2.16 37.93 -3.70
CA ALA A 18 -0.85 37.46 -3.27
C ALA A 18 -0.97 36.18 -2.41
N SER A 19 -1.89 36.17 -1.44
CA SER A 19 -2.21 34.98 -0.63
C SER A 19 -2.65 33.81 -1.50
N ASP A 20 -3.61 34.02 -2.41
CA ASP A 20 -4.11 32.97 -3.30
C ASP A 20 -3.01 32.39 -4.21
N LYS A 21 -1.99 33.17 -4.56
CA LYS A 21 -0.83 32.69 -5.33
C LYS A 21 0.11 31.87 -4.44
N GLU A 22 0.41 32.33 -3.24
CA GLU A 22 1.28 31.65 -2.29
C GLU A 22 0.68 30.30 -1.84
N ASP A 23 -0.62 30.25 -1.60
CA ASP A 23 -1.36 29.03 -1.26
C ASP A 23 -1.33 28.01 -2.41
N ARG A 24 -1.50 28.47 -3.66
CA ARG A 24 -1.39 27.62 -4.85
C ARG A 24 0.02 27.07 -5.03
N THR A 25 1.04 27.91 -4.88
CA THR A 25 2.44 27.44 -4.97
C THR A 25 2.78 26.42 -3.88
N THR A 26 2.19 26.56 -2.68
CA THR A 26 2.37 25.61 -1.59
C THR A 26 1.73 24.26 -1.92
N ALA A 27 0.51 24.28 -2.45
CA ALA A 27 -0.18 23.07 -2.89
C ALA A 27 0.57 22.36 -4.04
N GLU A 28 1.08 23.11 -5.02
CA GLU A 28 1.88 22.59 -6.13
C GLU A 28 3.18 21.91 -5.63
N HIS A 29 3.89 22.55 -4.70
CA HIS A 29 5.10 21.98 -4.11
C HIS A 29 4.81 20.72 -3.28
N LEU A 30 3.69 20.68 -2.56
CA LEU A 30 3.28 19.48 -1.84
C LEU A 30 2.97 18.34 -2.81
N SER A 31 2.18 18.59 -3.86
CA SER A 31 1.88 17.58 -4.89
C SER A 31 3.17 17.03 -5.51
N ALA A 32 4.09 17.90 -5.92
CA ALA A 32 5.38 17.48 -6.46
C ALA A 32 6.20 16.63 -5.48
N ALA A 33 6.13 16.91 -4.18
CA ALA A 33 6.79 16.10 -3.17
C ALA A 33 6.16 14.70 -3.03
N PHE A 34 4.82 14.59 -3.09
CA PHE A 34 4.14 13.29 -3.08
C PHE A 34 4.44 12.48 -4.34
N GLU A 35 4.43 13.13 -5.51
CA GLU A 35 4.78 12.52 -6.80
C GLU A 35 6.21 11.95 -6.75
N ALA A 36 7.17 12.73 -6.28
CA ALA A 36 8.56 12.30 -6.17
C ALA A 36 8.74 11.11 -5.20
N VAL A 37 7.98 11.06 -4.11
CA VAL A 37 7.99 9.92 -3.17
C VAL A 37 7.40 8.68 -3.85
N ALA A 38 6.25 8.82 -4.53
CA ALA A 38 5.60 7.74 -5.24
C ALA A 38 6.50 7.16 -6.32
N GLU A 39 7.08 7.99 -7.19
CA GLU A 39 8.01 7.56 -8.25
C GLU A 39 9.22 6.80 -7.71
N ARG A 40 9.74 7.21 -6.56
CA ARG A 40 10.92 6.58 -5.95
C ARG A 40 10.61 5.22 -5.32
N ILE A 41 9.44 5.07 -4.69
CA ILE A 41 9.11 3.87 -3.91
C ILE A 41 8.36 2.81 -4.73
N GLU A 42 7.66 3.21 -5.79
CA GLU A 42 6.81 2.31 -6.59
C GLU A 42 7.54 1.05 -7.07
N PRO A 43 8.78 1.10 -7.59
CA PRO A 43 9.51 -0.09 -8.03
C PRO A 43 9.85 -1.09 -6.91
N SER A 44 9.79 -0.63 -5.65
CA SER A 44 10.03 -1.45 -4.47
C SER A 44 8.76 -2.10 -3.92
N VAL A 45 7.58 -1.67 -4.36
CA VAL A 45 6.29 -2.14 -3.85
C VAL A 45 5.72 -3.20 -4.79
N VAL A 46 5.34 -4.34 -4.23
CA VAL A 46 4.90 -5.51 -4.99
C VAL A 46 3.50 -5.95 -4.59
N ASN A 47 2.80 -6.59 -5.52
CA ASN A 47 1.59 -7.33 -5.23
C ASN A 47 1.96 -8.74 -4.76
N ILE A 48 1.26 -9.25 -3.75
CA ILE A 48 1.39 -10.62 -3.27
C ILE A 48 0.03 -11.30 -3.37
N SER A 49 0.00 -12.41 -4.06
CA SER A 49 -1.15 -13.32 -4.16
C SER A 49 -0.76 -14.65 -3.52
N SER A 50 -1.57 -15.13 -2.59
CA SER A 50 -1.34 -16.43 -1.96
C SER A 50 -2.56 -17.31 -2.14
N ALA A 51 -2.34 -18.60 -2.37
CA ALA A 51 -3.40 -19.57 -2.63
C ALA A 51 -3.28 -20.77 -1.70
N ARG A 52 -4.41 -21.19 -1.13
CA ARG A 52 -4.55 -22.42 -0.35
C ARG A 52 -5.56 -23.34 -1.03
N ARG A 53 -5.16 -24.57 -1.34
CA ARG A 53 -6.02 -25.61 -1.89
C ARG A 53 -6.67 -26.39 -0.76
N ILE A 54 -7.93 -26.10 -0.47
CA ILE A 54 -8.70 -26.85 0.52
C ILE A 54 -9.40 -28.03 -0.17
N GLN A 55 -8.97 -29.26 0.16
CA GLN A 55 -9.71 -30.46 -0.23
C GLN A 55 -10.94 -30.61 0.68
N VAL A 56 -12.12 -30.25 0.20
CA VAL A 56 -13.36 -30.41 0.95
C VAL A 56 -13.81 -31.87 0.90
N ALA A 57 -13.77 -32.56 2.04
CA ALA A 57 -14.42 -33.87 2.18
C ALA A 57 -15.95 -33.72 2.00
N GLN A 58 -16.56 -34.63 1.23
CA GLN A 58 -18.01 -34.62 0.96
C GLN A 58 -18.82 -34.55 2.26
N GLY A 59 -19.63 -33.50 2.46
CA GLY A 59 -20.74 -33.54 3.42
C GLY A 59 -21.09 -32.29 4.24
N MET A 60 -20.27 -31.23 4.28
CA MET A 60 -20.60 -30.05 5.10
C MET A 60 -21.11 -28.87 4.27
N GLN A 61 -22.42 -28.67 4.29
CA GLN A 61 -23.12 -27.58 3.62
C GLN A 61 -23.42 -26.45 4.62
N ARG A 62 -22.42 -25.58 4.79
CA ARG A 62 -22.41 -24.20 5.32
C ARG A 62 -21.15 -24.02 6.17
N VAL A 63 -20.15 -23.41 5.57
CA VAL A 63 -19.02 -22.83 6.30
C VAL A 63 -19.23 -21.31 6.24
N PRO A 64 -19.35 -20.60 7.38
CA PRO A 64 -19.29 -19.15 7.40
C PRO A 64 -17.99 -18.71 6.74
N ASP A 65 -18.09 -17.78 5.81
CA ASP A 65 -17.01 -17.38 4.92
C ASP A 65 -15.86 -16.71 5.73
N PRO A 66 -14.65 -17.30 5.76
CA PRO A 66 -13.55 -16.88 6.65
C PRO A 66 -13.00 -15.46 6.38
N PHE A 67 -13.41 -14.82 5.28
CA PHE A 67 -13.00 -13.46 4.93
C PHE A 67 -13.88 -12.36 5.57
N PHE A 68 -15.02 -12.72 6.16
CA PHE A 68 -16.02 -11.74 6.59
C PHE A 68 -15.61 -10.95 7.86
N ASP A 69 -14.62 -11.42 8.62
CA ASP A 69 -14.09 -10.81 9.85
C ASP A 69 -12.62 -10.36 9.71
N SER A 70 -12.22 -9.78 8.56
CA SER A 70 -10.84 -9.29 8.40
C SER A 70 -10.63 -7.89 9.04
N PRO A 71 -9.50 -7.65 9.74
CA PRO A 71 -9.10 -6.33 10.22
C PRO A 71 -9.02 -5.25 9.12
N LEU A 72 -8.79 -5.67 7.87
CA LEU A 72 -8.83 -4.81 6.68
C LEU A 72 -10.22 -4.21 6.43
N ARG A 73 -11.29 -4.95 6.71
CA ARG A 73 -12.67 -4.45 6.59
C ARG A 73 -12.96 -3.37 7.63
N GLU A 74 -12.44 -3.53 8.84
CA GLU A 74 -12.56 -2.53 9.91
C GLU A 74 -11.78 -1.24 9.60
N PHE A 75 -10.65 -1.35 8.91
CA PHE A 75 -9.82 -0.22 8.49
C PHE A 75 -10.35 0.53 7.24
N PHE A 76 -10.84 -0.17 6.22
CA PHE A 76 -11.25 0.45 4.94
C PHE A 76 -12.78 0.62 4.75
N GLY A 77 -13.59 -0.06 5.57
CA GLY A 77 -15.06 0.03 5.55
C GLY A 77 -15.77 -0.99 4.65
N ASP A 78 -16.99 -1.37 5.06
CA ASP A 78 -17.82 -2.42 4.43
C ASP A 78 -18.15 -2.19 2.95
N GLU A 79 -18.48 -0.96 2.60
CA GLU A 79 -18.88 -0.57 1.25
C GLU A 79 -17.70 -0.61 0.28
N PHE A 80 -16.54 -0.11 0.73
CA PHE A 80 -15.29 -0.21 -0.01
C PHE A 80 -14.95 -1.69 -0.26
N PHE A 81 -14.94 -2.51 0.78
CA PHE A 81 -14.57 -3.91 0.66
C PHE A 81 -15.52 -4.70 -0.26
N ARG A 82 -16.84 -4.50 -0.17
CA ARG A 82 -17.81 -5.19 -1.06
C ARG A 82 -17.70 -4.77 -2.51
N ARG A 83 -17.31 -3.51 -2.78
CA ARG A 83 -17.13 -2.99 -4.14
C ARG A 83 -15.87 -3.52 -4.80
N PHE A 84 -14.82 -3.73 -4.02
CA PHE A 84 -13.50 -4.16 -4.50
C PHE A 84 -13.23 -5.67 -4.34
N PHE A 85 -13.98 -6.38 -3.49
CA PHE A 85 -13.87 -7.83 -3.25
C PHE A 85 -15.24 -8.54 -3.40
N PRO A 86 -15.74 -8.78 -4.62
CA PRO A 86 -17.00 -9.49 -4.84
C PRO A 86 -16.87 -10.98 -4.50
N THR A 87 -17.77 -11.50 -3.64
CA THR A 87 -17.80 -12.91 -3.23
C THR A 87 -18.01 -13.84 -4.44
N PRO A 88 -17.08 -14.76 -4.75
CA PRO A 88 -17.28 -15.73 -5.83
C PRO A 88 -18.39 -16.73 -5.49
N PRO A 89 -19.17 -17.21 -6.48
CA PRO A 89 -20.21 -18.20 -6.24
C PRO A 89 -19.61 -19.55 -5.81
N PRO A 90 -20.35 -20.32 -4.99
CA PRO A 90 -19.84 -21.55 -4.40
C PRO A 90 -19.50 -22.62 -5.46
N ARG A 91 -18.22 -22.93 -5.70
CA ARG A 91 -17.75 -24.06 -6.53
C ARG A 91 -17.08 -25.14 -5.68
N ARG A 92 -17.33 -26.41 -6.03
CA ARG A 92 -16.71 -27.59 -5.38
C ARG A 92 -15.18 -27.49 -5.48
N GLY A 93 -14.52 -27.50 -4.32
CA GLY A 93 -13.08 -27.26 -4.18
C GLY A 93 -12.80 -25.77 -4.24
N TYR A 94 -12.67 -25.12 -3.08
CA TYR A 94 -12.34 -23.70 -3.03
C TYR A 94 -10.82 -23.54 -2.94
N VAL A 95 -10.27 -22.72 -3.84
CA VAL A 95 -8.97 -22.11 -3.65
C VAL A 95 -9.24 -20.87 -2.80
N GLN A 96 -8.76 -20.86 -1.56
CA GLN A 96 -8.77 -19.65 -0.75
C GLN A 96 -7.61 -18.77 -1.25
N GLN A 97 -7.92 -17.59 -1.77
CA GLN A 97 -6.91 -16.64 -2.26
C GLN A 97 -6.80 -15.46 -1.30
N SER A 98 -5.58 -15.13 -0.87
CA SER A 98 -5.27 -13.90 -0.16
C SER A 98 -4.54 -12.94 -1.09
N LEU A 99 -4.81 -11.65 -0.95
CA LEU A 99 -4.15 -10.60 -1.70
C LEU A 99 -3.55 -9.60 -0.72
N GLY A 100 -2.36 -9.12 -1.02
CA GLY A 100 -1.63 -8.19 -0.17
C GLY A 100 -0.57 -7.41 -0.92
N THR A 101 0.15 -6.60 -0.17
CA THR A 101 1.31 -5.84 -0.63
C THR A 101 2.56 -6.39 0.03
N GLY A 102 3.69 -6.33 -0.68
CA GLY A 102 5.00 -6.48 -0.10
C GLY A 102 5.92 -5.32 -0.45
N VAL A 103 7.05 -5.23 0.25
CA VAL A 103 8.12 -4.27 -0.03
C VAL A 103 9.43 -5.03 -0.19
N ILE A 104 10.11 -4.83 -1.32
CA ILE A 104 11.45 -5.36 -1.57
C ILE A 104 12.44 -4.62 -0.67
N VAL A 105 13.21 -5.36 0.13
CA VAL A 105 14.19 -4.79 1.08
C VAL A 105 15.64 -5.18 0.79
N SER A 106 15.87 -6.06 -0.17
CA SER A 106 17.22 -6.43 -0.63
C SER A 106 17.23 -6.71 -2.14
N LYS A 107 18.39 -6.45 -2.77
CA LYS A 107 18.67 -6.84 -4.16
C LYS A 107 18.62 -8.35 -4.37
N ASP A 108 18.80 -9.14 -3.32
CA ASP A 108 18.72 -10.60 -3.37
C ASP A 108 17.27 -11.13 -3.41
N GLY A 109 16.27 -10.25 -3.48
CA GLY A 109 14.85 -10.63 -3.62
C GLY A 109 14.10 -10.90 -2.33
N TYR A 110 14.60 -10.41 -1.18
CA TYR A 110 13.86 -10.47 0.08
C TYR A 110 12.75 -9.40 0.12
N ILE A 111 11.54 -9.84 0.47
CA ILE A 111 10.34 -9.03 0.49
C ILE A 111 9.68 -9.14 1.87
N LEU A 112 9.39 -7.99 2.48
CA LEU A 112 8.58 -7.91 3.69
C LEU A 112 7.09 -7.82 3.35
N THR A 113 6.26 -8.55 4.08
CA THR A 113 4.80 -8.49 3.99
C THR A 113 4.17 -8.86 5.33
N ASN A 114 2.84 -8.93 5.37
CA ASN A 114 2.11 -9.38 6.54
C ASN A 114 2.07 -10.90 6.66
N HIS A 115 2.14 -11.41 7.89
CA HIS A 115 1.97 -12.84 8.15
C HIS A 115 0.61 -13.35 7.65
N HIS A 116 -0.48 -12.61 7.91
CA HIS A 116 -1.81 -13.03 7.48
C HIS A 116 -1.99 -13.12 5.95
N VAL A 117 -1.14 -12.46 5.16
CA VAL A 117 -1.17 -12.54 3.69
C VAL A 117 -0.66 -13.91 3.21
N VAL A 118 0.35 -14.47 3.88
CA VAL A 118 1.01 -15.73 3.48
C VAL A 118 0.65 -16.92 4.38
N LYS A 119 -0.19 -16.71 5.39
CA LYS A 119 -0.60 -17.74 6.34
C LYS A 119 -1.32 -18.89 5.63
N ASP A 120 -0.89 -20.12 5.92
CA ASP A 120 -1.43 -21.37 5.38
C ASP A 120 -1.47 -21.42 3.83
N ALA A 121 -0.68 -20.58 3.15
CA ALA A 121 -0.59 -20.58 1.71
C ALA A 121 0.22 -21.80 1.23
N ASP A 122 -0.34 -22.54 0.27
CA ASP A 122 0.39 -23.59 -0.45
C ASP A 122 1.29 -23.00 -1.54
N GLU A 123 0.89 -21.84 -2.08
CA GLU A 123 1.55 -21.15 -3.17
C GLU A 123 1.51 -19.65 -2.90
N VAL A 124 2.65 -18.97 -3.11
CA VAL A 124 2.78 -17.52 -2.99
C VAL A 124 3.39 -17.00 -4.28
N VAL A 125 2.69 -16.09 -4.94
CA VAL A 125 3.07 -15.45 -6.18
C VAL A 125 3.25 -13.96 -5.93
N VAL A 126 4.36 -13.42 -6.41
CA VAL A 126 4.70 -11.99 -6.33
C VAL A 126 4.64 -11.41 -7.73
N ARG A 127 3.96 -10.28 -7.89
CA ARG A 127 3.99 -9.47 -9.10
C ARG A 127 4.65 -8.12 -8.81
N LEU A 128 5.72 -7.82 -9.54
CA LEU A 128 6.44 -6.55 -9.48
C LEU A 128 5.65 -5.44 -10.20
N SER A 129 6.03 -4.19 -10.01
CA SER A 129 5.38 -3.06 -10.69
C SER A 129 5.61 -3.03 -12.21
N ASP A 130 6.68 -3.67 -12.68
CA ASP A 130 6.97 -3.88 -14.11
C ASP A 130 6.24 -5.09 -14.72
N ASP A 131 5.23 -5.61 -14.02
CA ASP A 131 4.42 -6.78 -14.38
C ASP A 131 5.14 -8.13 -14.43
N ARG A 132 6.42 -8.22 -14.07
CA ARG A 132 7.08 -9.53 -13.91
C ARG A 132 6.46 -10.29 -12.73
N ILE A 133 6.29 -11.60 -12.91
CA ILE A 133 5.64 -12.50 -11.95
C ILE A 133 6.62 -13.59 -11.53
N PHE A 134 6.70 -13.86 -10.23
CA PHE A 134 7.62 -14.82 -9.63
C PHE A 134 6.93 -15.67 -8.57
N ASP A 135 7.30 -16.94 -8.51
CA ASP A 135 7.01 -17.79 -7.35
C ASP A 135 7.90 -17.35 -6.19
N ALA A 136 7.31 -17.22 -5.00
CA ALA A 136 7.99 -16.82 -3.80
C ALA A 136 8.06 -17.96 -2.78
N LYS A 137 9.20 -18.05 -2.10
CA LYS A 137 9.42 -18.96 -0.97
C LYS A 137 9.24 -18.20 0.33
N ILE A 138 8.47 -18.76 1.26
CA ILE A 138 8.37 -18.22 2.61
C ILE A 138 9.70 -18.52 3.34
N VAL A 139 10.41 -17.45 3.73
CA VAL A 139 11.68 -17.55 4.46
C VAL A 139 11.42 -17.63 5.97
N GLY A 140 10.45 -16.85 6.46
CA GLY A 140 10.08 -16.84 7.87
C GLY A 140 8.81 -16.02 8.12
N THR A 141 8.15 -16.30 9.25
CA THR A 141 6.95 -15.58 9.67
C THR A 141 6.96 -15.38 11.18
N ASP A 142 6.43 -14.24 11.64
CA ASP A 142 6.15 -13.95 13.05
C ASP A 142 4.67 -13.59 13.21
N PRO A 143 3.84 -14.52 13.70
CA PRO A 143 2.42 -14.27 13.95
C PRO A 143 2.14 -13.20 15.01
N ARG A 144 3.09 -12.90 15.92
CA ARG A 144 2.87 -11.94 17.02
C ARG A 144 2.90 -10.51 16.54
N THR A 145 3.79 -10.20 15.60
CA THR A 145 3.92 -8.87 14.99
C THR A 145 3.21 -8.77 13.64
N ASP A 146 2.59 -9.86 13.19
CA ASP A 146 1.98 -10.00 11.86
C ASP A 146 2.96 -9.70 10.70
N VAL A 147 4.22 -10.14 10.82
CA VAL A 147 5.27 -9.91 9.80
C VAL A 147 5.69 -11.22 9.14
N ALA A 148 5.97 -11.18 7.85
CA ALA A 148 6.55 -12.28 7.10
C ALA A 148 7.65 -11.80 6.16
N VAL A 149 8.60 -12.69 5.89
CA VAL A 149 9.65 -12.53 4.88
C VAL A 149 9.45 -13.60 3.83
N VAL A 150 9.31 -13.18 2.57
CA VAL A 150 9.33 -14.08 1.41
C VAL A 150 10.52 -13.74 0.52
N LYS A 151 10.94 -14.70 -0.31
CA LYS A 151 12.04 -14.52 -1.25
C LYS A 151 11.62 -14.93 -2.66
N ILE A 152 11.93 -14.08 -3.63
CA ILE A 152 11.89 -14.38 -5.05
C ILE A 152 13.32 -14.51 -5.61
N ASP A 153 13.45 -15.18 -6.75
CA ASP A 153 14.70 -15.25 -7.52
C ASP A 153 14.52 -14.40 -8.78
N ALA A 154 14.99 -13.15 -8.73
CA ALA A 154 14.82 -12.14 -9.77
C ALA A 154 16.00 -11.17 -9.77
N ASP A 155 16.34 -10.65 -10.95
CA ASP A 155 17.36 -9.62 -11.15
C ASP A 155 16.73 -8.23 -11.31
N ASP A 156 17.56 -7.18 -11.29
CA ASP A 156 17.16 -5.78 -11.49
C ASP A 156 16.06 -5.31 -10.51
N LEU A 157 16.20 -5.69 -9.24
CA LEU A 157 15.30 -5.28 -8.17
C LEU A 157 15.72 -3.93 -7.56
N VAL A 158 14.72 -3.11 -7.23
CA VAL A 158 14.90 -1.82 -6.55
C VAL A 158 14.44 -1.99 -5.10
N PRO A 159 15.35 -2.18 -4.13
CA PRO A 159 14.97 -2.28 -2.73
C PRO A 159 14.63 -0.90 -2.14
N ALA A 160 13.62 -0.87 -1.26
CA ALA A 160 13.31 0.30 -0.47
C ALA A 160 14.41 0.56 0.57
N GLU A 161 14.77 1.83 0.75
CA GLU A 161 15.65 2.25 1.83
C GLU A 161 14.86 2.26 3.16
N LEU A 162 15.34 1.51 4.15
CA LEU A 162 14.73 1.50 5.48
C LEU A 162 15.20 2.72 6.29
N GLY A 163 14.25 3.46 6.83
CA GLY A 163 14.50 4.57 7.75
C GLY A 163 14.61 4.13 9.22
N ASP A 164 14.96 5.08 10.08
CA ASP A 164 14.97 4.91 11.53
C ASP A 164 13.61 5.30 12.13
N SER A 165 12.88 4.32 12.68
CA SER A 165 11.57 4.53 13.29
C SER A 165 11.65 5.31 14.61
N ASP A 166 12.77 5.27 15.32
CA ASP A 166 12.92 5.96 16.62
C ASP A 166 13.08 7.48 16.43
N ALA A 167 13.44 7.92 15.23
CA ALA A 167 13.58 9.33 14.86
C ALA A 167 12.26 10.00 14.46
N VAL A 168 11.17 9.23 14.30
CA VAL A 168 9.86 9.73 13.88
C VAL A 168 9.18 10.51 15.02
N ARG A 169 8.52 11.62 14.70
CA ARG A 169 7.83 12.49 15.67
C ARG A 169 6.34 12.52 15.43
N ILE A 170 5.58 12.65 16.51
CA ILE A 170 4.12 12.87 16.47
C ILE A 170 3.83 14.14 15.63
N GLY A 171 2.90 14.01 14.67
CA GLY A 171 2.51 15.08 13.75
C GLY A 171 3.33 15.15 12.47
N GLN A 172 4.31 14.27 12.26
CA GLN A 172 4.95 14.13 10.96
C GLN A 172 4.01 13.52 9.93
N TRP A 173 4.10 14.03 8.71
CA TRP A 173 3.37 13.50 7.56
C TRP A 173 3.95 12.15 7.13
N VAL A 174 3.07 11.23 6.75
CA VAL A 174 3.42 9.91 6.23
C VAL A 174 2.63 9.62 4.96
N VAL A 175 3.23 8.81 4.08
CA VAL A 175 2.58 8.28 2.89
C VAL A 175 2.53 6.77 3.02
N ALA A 176 1.33 6.19 2.95
CA ALA A 176 1.17 4.74 2.87
C ALA A 176 1.06 4.34 1.40
N VAL A 177 1.96 3.47 0.95
CA VAL A 177 1.96 2.95 -0.43
C VAL A 177 1.66 1.47 -0.41
N GLY A 178 0.83 1.00 -1.34
CA GLY A 178 0.60 -0.42 -1.53
C GLY A 178 -0.01 -0.76 -2.89
N ASN A 179 0.12 -2.02 -3.30
CA ASN A 179 -0.42 -2.56 -4.53
C ASN A 179 -1.18 -3.88 -4.29
N PRO A 180 -2.27 -3.88 -3.49
CA PRO A 180 -2.97 -5.11 -3.14
C PRO A 180 -3.76 -5.73 -4.30
N PHE A 181 -4.03 -4.99 -5.38
CA PHE A 181 -4.87 -5.44 -6.50
C PHE A 181 -4.12 -5.68 -7.80
N GLY A 182 -2.83 -5.33 -7.89
CA GLY A 182 -2.06 -5.44 -9.12
C GLY A 182 -2.63 -4.58 -10.26
N LEU A 183 -3.35 -3.50 -9.91
CA LEU A 183 -3.86 -2.53 -10.87
C LEU A 183 -2.71 -1.57 -11.21
N SER A 184 -2.31 -1.51 -12.47
CA SER A 184 -1.35 -0.52 -12.96
C SER A 184 -1.89 0.90 -12.72
N ASN A 185 -1.07 1.75 -12.10
CA ASN A 185 -1.35 3.09 -11.55
C ASN A 185 -2.27 4.01 -12.39
N THR A 186 -3.01 4.86 -11.68
CA THR A 186 -3.52 6.18 -12.14
C THR A 186 -2.95 7.27 -11.26
#